data_AF-U4V0V8-F1
#
_entry.id   AF-U4V0V8-F1
#
_cell.length_a   1.000
_cell.length_b   1.000
_cell.length_c   1.000
_cell.angle_alpha   90.00
_cell.angle_beta   90.00
_cell.angle_gamma   90.00
#
_symmetry.space_group_name_H-M   'P 1'
#
loop_
_entity.id
_entity.type
_entity.pdbx_description
1 polymer ?
#
loop_
_entity_poly.entity_id
_entity_poly.type
_entity_poly.pdbx_seq_one_letter_code
_entity_poly.pdbx_strand_id
1 'polypeptide(L)'
;MIANGQVPLQQISEITNRKLSFVRFLARNVDIEIIDEKVSIESALKLTKMLCIKTADAEEIHELREENKKLAHDKQAHELAVEFLKSERKALKEKVEILEHHLRQSEGRTDRFEASLLKMAESVSHLANNRDVLMGQMLQQSSWHIKQIGQKEVLVLSKPVNH
;
A
#
# COMPACT_ATOMS: atom_id res chain seq x y z
N MET A 1 -6.21 -55.68 -64.96
CA MET A 1 -7.43 -55.29 -64.22
C MET A 1 -7.03 -55.09 -62.77
N ILE A 2 -6.80 -53.84 -62.36
CA ILE A 2 -6.52 -53.53 -60.96
C ILE A 2 -7.88 -53.49 -60.27
N ALA A 3 -8.13 -54.37 -59.31
CA ALA A 3 -9.33 -54.31 -58.50
C ALA A 3 -9.39 -52.94 -57.84
N ASN A 4 -10.39 -52.11 -58.18
CA ASN A 4 -10.64 -50.83 -57.54
C ASN A 4 -11.03 -51.10 -56.08
N GLY A 5 -10.03 -51.24 -55.21
CA GLY A 5 -10.26 -51.40 -53.79
C GLY A 5 -10.98 -50.16 -53.26
N GLN A 6 -12.10 -50.41 -52.58
CA GLN A 6 -12.87 -49.39 -51.90
C GLN A 6 -12.58 -49.50 -50.40
N VAL A 7 -12.38 -48.36 -49.75
CA VAL A 7 -12.08 -48.26 -48.32
C VAL A 7 -13.28 -47.63 -47.61
N PRO A 8 -13.86 -48.31 -46.60
CA PRO A 8 -14.90 -47.74 -45.77
C PRO A 8 -14.42 -46.49 -45.01
N LEU A 9 -15.24 -45.43 -45.00
CA LEU A 9 -14.96 -44.22 -44.22
C LEU A 9 -14.84 -44.49 -42.71
N GLN A 10 -15.52 -45.53 -42.22
CA GLN A 10 -15.42 -46.02 -40.84
C GLN A 10 -13.97 -46.41 -40.47
N GLN A 11 -13.26 -47.11 -41.36
CA GLN A 11 -11.86 -47.50 -41.12
C GLN A 11 -10.94 -46.27 -41.08
N ILE A 12 -11.19 -45.27 -41.92
CA ILE A 12 -10.44 -44.01 -41.91
C ILE A 12 -10.68 -43.25 -40.59
N SER A 13 -11.92 -43.21 -40.11
CA SER A 13 -12.30 -42.61 -38.82
C SER A 13 -11.55 -43.25 -37.65
N GLU A 14 -11.48 -44.58 -37.62
CA GLU A 14 -10.79 -45.35 -36.60
C GLU A 14 -9.27 -45.12 -36.65
N ILE A 15 -8.65 -45.20 -37.82
CA ILE A 15 -7.19 -45.02 -37.99
C ILE A 15 -6.74 -43.60 -37.67
N THR A 16 -7.55 -42.60 -38.02
CA THR A 16 -7.23 -41.18 -37.78
C THR A 16 -7.62 -40.70 -36.38
N ASN A 17 -8.32 -41.53 -35.60
CA ASN A 17 -8.94 -41.16 -34.32
C ASN A 17 -9.77 -39.87 -34.43
N ARG A 18 -10.50 -39.69 -35.53
CA ARG A 18 -11.38 -38.54 -35.77
C ARG A 18 -12.82 -39.02 -35.92
N LYS A 19 -13.78 -38.21 -35.49
CA LYS A 19 -15.21 -38.54 -35.61
C LYS A 19 -15.59 -38.77 -37.07
N LEU A 20 -16.37 -39.82 -37.35
CA LEU A 20 -16.83 -40.16 -38.70
C LEU A 20 -17.54 -38.99 -39.41
N SER A 21 -18.31 -38.19 -38.66
CA SER A 21 -18.96 -36.99 -39.19
C SER A 21 -17.96 -35.96 -39.74
N PHE A 22 -16.80 -35.82 -39.09
CA PHE A 22 -15.73 -34.94 -39.56
C PHE A 22 -15.03 -35.52 -40.81
N VAL A 23 -14.82 -36.84 -40.86
CA VAL A 23 -14.28 -37.51 -42.04
C VAL A 23 -15.18 -37.31 -43.26
N ARG A 24 -16.51 -37.48 -43.10
CA ARG A 24 -17.50 -37.20 -44.17
C ARG A 24 -17.49 -35.75 -44.61
N PHE A 25 -17.45 -34.81 -43.66
CA PHE A 25 -17.39 -33.39 -43.95
C PHE A 25 -16.15 -33.04 -44.75
N LEU A 26 -14.99 -33.57 -44.36
CA LEU A 26 -13.73 -33.30 -45.04
C LEU A 26 -13.66 -33.93 -46.43
N ALA A 27 -14.22 -35.14 -46.60
CA ALA A 27 -14.35 -35.77 -47.91
C ALA A 27 -15.22 -34.93 -48.87
N ARG A 28 -16.35 -34.40 -48.40
CA ARG A 28 -17.21 -33.51 -49.19
C ARG A 28 -16.55 -32.17 -49.52
N ASN A 29 -15.81 -31.58 -48.59
CA ASN A 29 -15.13 -30.29 -48.82
C ASN A 29 -13.96 -30.37 -49.80
N VAL A 30 -13.41 -31.57 -50.04
CA VAL A 30 -12.25 -31.78 -50.92
C VAL A 30 -12.68 -32.53 -52.20
N ASP A 31 -13.98 -32.49 -52.51
CA ASP A 31 -14.60 -33.09 -53.71
C ASP A 31 -14.25 -34.57 -53.93
N ILE A 32 -14.26 -35.36 -52.84
CA ILE A 32 -14.07 -36.81 -52.92
C ILE A 32 -15.43 -37.49 -53.06
N GLU A 33 -15.57 -38.30 -54.11
CA GLU A 33 -16.77 -39.08 -54.36
C GLU A 33 -16.93 -40.19 -53.31
N ILE A 34 -18.10 -40.23 -52.65
CA ILE A 34 -18.45 -41.21 -51.63
C ILE A 34 -19.56 -42.09 -52.19
N ILE A 35 -19.30 -43.39 -52.31
CA ILE A 35 -20.26 -44.39 -52.80
C ILE A 35 -20.44 -45.42 -51.68
N ASP A 36 -21.67 -45.56 -51.18
CA ASP A 36 -21.99 -46.54 -50.12
C ASP A 36 -21.06 -46.43 -48.88
N GLU A 37 -20.84 -45.21 -48.40
CA GLU A 37 -19.92 -44.91 -47.28
C GLU A 37 -18.47 -45.40 -47.49
N LYS A 38 -18.06 -45.59 -48.75
CA LYS A 38 -16.71 -45.99 -49.15
C LYS A 38 -16.13 -44.98 -50.14
N VAL A 39 -14.81 -44.93 -50.18
CA VAL A 39 -14.02 -44.09 -51.09
C VAL A 39 -12.95 -44.94 -51.79
N SER A 40 -12.43 -44.48 -52.92
CA SER A 40 -11.29 -45.16 -53.58
C SER A 40 -10.07 -45.20 -52.66
N ILE A 41 -9.17 -46.17 -52.86
CA ILE A 41 -7.90 -46.23 -52.11
C ILE A 41 -7.09 -44.93 -52.19
N GLU A 42 -7.04 -44.30 -53.37
CA GLU A 42 -6.30 -43.04 -53.56
C GLU A 42 -6.91 -41.90 -52.74
N SER A 43 -8.23 -41.76 -52.79
CA SER A 43 -8.97 -40.80 -51.97
C SER A 43 -8.85 -41.09 -50.48
N ALA A 44 -8.83 -42.36 -50.08
CA ALA A 44 -8.63 -42.79 -48.70
C ALA A 44 -7.25 -42.37 -48.17
N LEU A 45 -6.19 -42.57 -48.96
CA LEU A 45 -4.83 -42.14 -48.61
C LEU A 45 -4.75 -40.62 -48.47
N LYS A 46 -5.36 -39.87 -49.40
CA LYS A 46 -5.40 -38.40 -49.34
C LYS A 46 -6.14 -37.92 -48.08
N LEU A 47 -7.31 -38.50 -47.77
CA LEU A 47 -8.10 -38.19 -46.57
C LEU A 47 -7.34 -38.50 -45.30
N THR A 48 -6.76 -39.70 -45.20
CA THR A 48 -5.99 -40.14 -44.04
C THR A 48 -4.81 -39.20 -43.81
N LYS A 49 -4.06 -38.84 -44.86
CA LYS A 49 -2.96 -37.87 -44.77
C LYS A 49 -3.42 -36.51 -44.26
N MET A 50 -4.53 -35.97 -44.76
CA MET A 50 -5.08 -34.69 -44.30
C MET A 50 -5.54 -34.73 -42.84
N LEU A 51 -6.14 -35.85 -42.42
CA LEU A 51 -6.67 -36.04 -41.06
C LEU A 51 -5.57 -36.35 -40.02
N CYS A 52 -4.46 -36.97 -40.46
CA CYS A 52 -3.29 -37.25 -39.63
C CYS A 52 -2.36 -36.05 -39.43
N ILE A 53 -2.53 -34.96 -40.19
CA ILE A 53 -1.89 -33.68 -39.84
C ILE A 53 -2.55 -33.23 -38.54
N LYS A 54 -1.84 -33.43 -37.42
CA LYS A 54 -2.26 -32.98 -36.10
C LYS A 54 -2.38 -31.45 -36.11
N THR A 55 -3.55 -30.95 -36.47
CA THR A 55 -3.99 -29.64 -35.98
C THR A 55 -4.23 -29.82 -34.49
N ALA A 56 -3.59 -28.98 -33.68
CA ALA A 56 -3.73 -28.98 -32.21
C ALA A 56 -5.19 -29.24 -31.83
N ASP A 57 -5.41 -30.15 -30.90
CA ASP A 57 -6.77 -30.60 -30.57
C ASP A 57 -7.60 -29.37 -30.20
N ALA A 58 -8.76 -29.24 -30.85
CA ALA A 58 -9.60 -28.06 -30.71
C ALA A 58 -10.00 -27.80 -29.24
N GLU A 59 -9.99 -28.86 -28.41
CA GLU A 59 -10.15 -28.83 -26.95
C GLU A 59 -9.02 -28.03 -26.28
N GLU A 60 -7.76 -28.32 -26.60
CA GLU A 60 -6.58 -27.65 -26.03
C GLU A 60 -6.53 -26.17 -26.41
N ILE A 61 -6.89 -25.84 -27.67
CA ILE A 61 -7.02 -24.44 -28.11
C ILE A 61 -8.14 -23.71 -27.35
N HIS A 62 -9.24 -24.40 -27.06
CA HIS A 62 -10.35 -23.83 -26.30
C HIS A 62 -9.95 -23.57 -24.85
N GLU A 63 -9.30 -24.52 -24.19
CA GLU A 63 -8.78 -24.39 -22.84
C GLU A 63 -7.80 -23.23 -22.71
N LEU A 64 -6.81 -23.14 -23.61
CA LEU A 64 -5.84 -22.04 -23.64
C LEU A 64 -6.48 -20.66 -23.89
N ARG A 65 -7.61 -20.61 -24.62
CA ARG A 65 -8.36 -19.37 -24.83
C ARG A 65 -9.11 -18.96 -23.57
N GLU A 66 -9.74 -19.89 -22.87
CA GLU A 66 -10.44 -19.59 -21.62
C GLU A 66 -9.44 -19.20 -20.52
N GLU A 67 -8.28 -19.84 -20.45
CA GLU A 67 -7.21 -19.46 -19.54
C GLU A 67 -6.67 -18.05 -19.86
N ASN A 68 -6.39 -17.73 -21.13
CA ASN A 68 -5.96 -16.39 -21.51
C ASN A 68 -7.00 -15.31 -21.18
N LYS A 69 -8.30 -15.59 -21.34
CA LYS A 69 -9.36 -14.65 -20.96
C LYS A 69 -9.34 -14.37 -19.45
N LYS A 70 -9.19 -15.42 -18.63
CA LYS A 70 -9.06 -15.27 -17.16
C LYS A 70 -7.81 -14.47 -16.80
N LEU A 71 -6.66 -14.82 -17.35
CA LEU A 71 -5.40 -14.10 -17.11
C LEU A 71 -5.48 -12.63 -17.53
N ALA A 72 -6.13 -12.32 -18.66
CA ALA A 72 -6.32 -10.94 -19.10
C ALA A 72 -7.20 -10.15 -18.12
N HIS A 73 -8.25 -10.76 -17.59
CA HIS A 73 -9.12 -10.14 -16.59
C HIS A 73 -8.38 -9.91 -15.26
N ASP A 74 -7.66 -10.92 -14.77
CA ASP A 74 -6.89 -10.84 -13.53
C ASP A 74 -5.78 -9.78 -13.63
N LYS A 75 -5.12 -9.68 -14.79
CA LYS A 75 -4.13 -8.65 -15.07
C LYS A 75 -4.73 -7.25 -14.99
N GLN A 76 -5.90 -7.04 -15.60
CA GLN A 76 -6.61 -5.76 -15.54
C GLN A 76 -7.00 -5.39 -14.10
N ALA A 77 -7.50 -6.36 -13.33
CA ALA A 77 -7.82 -6.16 -11.92
C ALA A 77 -6.58 -5.80 -11.09
N HIS A 78 -5.45 -6.46 -11.34
CA HIS A 78 -4.17 -6.14 -10.71
C HIS A 78 -3.66 -4.74 -11.07
N GLU A 79 -3.76 -4.34 -12.35
CA GLU A 79 -3.37 -3.00 -12.79
C GLU A 79 -4.19 -1.91 -12.07
N LEU A 80 -5.51 -2.10 -11.92
CA LEU A 80 -6.36 -1.20 -11.15
C LEU A 80 -5.95 -1.14 -9.67
N ALA A 81 -5.73 -2.29 -9.03
CA ALA A 81 -5.29 -2.34 -7.64
C ALA A 81 -3.95 -1.60 -7.43
N VAL A 82 -3.01 -1.73 -8.36
CA VAL A 82 -1.74 -1.02 -8.33
C VAL A 82 -1.93 0.49 -8.45
N GLU A 83 -2.80 0.97 -9.33
CA GLU A 83 -3.11 2.41 -9.44
C GLU A 83 -3.77 2.95 -8.18
N PHE A 84 -4.70 2.21 -7.58
CA PHE A 84 -5.28 2.57 -6.27
C PHE A 84 -4.19 2.69 -5.19
N LEU A 85 -3.32 1.68 -5.06
CA LEU A 85 -2.23 1.70 -4.08
C LEU A 85 -1.25 2.86 -4.31
N LYS A 86 -0.94 3.21 -5.57
CA LYS A 86 -0.11 4.38 -5.89
C LYS A 86 -0.78 5.67 -5.42
N SER A 87 -2.08 5.81 -5.64
CA SER A 87 -2.85 6.98 -5.23
C SER A 87 -2.91 7.11 -3.70
N GLU A 88 -3.15 6.01 -2.99
CA GLU A 88 -3.15 5.97 -1.52
C GLU A 88 -1.77 6.30 -0.95
N ARG A 89 -0.71 5.72 -1.52
CA ARG A 89 0.66 6.03 -1.10
C ARG A 89 0.99 7.51 -1.25
N LYS A 90 0.52 8.15 -2.33
CA LYS A 90 0.72 9.59 -2.54
C LYS A 90 -0.04 10.41 -1.49
N ALA A 91 -1.31 10.12 -1.27
CA ALA A 91 -2.11 10.80 -0.26
C ALA A 91 -1.56 10.63 1.16
N LEU A 92 -1.04 9.44 1.48
CA LEU A 92 -0.40 9.17 2.76
C LEU A 92 0.88 9.99 2.93
N LYS A 93 1.70 10.09 1.88
CA LYS A 93 2.92 10.92 1.91
C LYS A 93 2.60 12.38 2.18
N GLU A 94 1.59 12.94 1.51
CA GLU A 94 1.14 14.32 1.73
C GLU A 94 0.68 14.54 3.18
N LYS A 95 -0.07 13.58 3.76
CA LYS A 95 -0.48 13.65 5.18
C LYS A 95 0.71 13.61 6.13
N VAL A 96 1.72 12.78 5.85
CA VAL A 96 2.95 12.70 6.67
C VAL A 96 3.69 14.04 6.64
N GLU A 97 3.86 14.64 5.46
CA GLU A 97 4.53 15.94 5.32
C GLU A 97 3.82 17.06 6.11
N ILE A 98 2.48 17.08 6.09
CA ILE A 98 1.68 18.04 6.87
C ILE A 98 1.87 17.81 8.38
N LEU A 99 1.81 16.56 8.83
CA LEU A 99 1.98 16.22 10.25
C LEU A 99 3.38 16.55 10.75
N GLU A 100 4.42 16.29 9.97
CA GLU A 100 5.79 16.67 10.29
C GLU A 100 5.96 18.19 10.37
N HIS A 101 5.25 18.95 9.53
CA HIS A 101 5.25 20.41 9.61
C HIS A 101 4.61 20.90 10.92
N HIS A 102 3.42 20.37 11.25
CA HIS A 102 2.73 20.72 12.50
C HIS A 102 3.52 20.31 13.74
N LEU A 103 4.19 19.15 13.71
CA LEU A 103 5.03 18.69 14.80
C LEU A 103 6.17 19.68 15.05
N ARG A 104 6.93 20.04 14.01
CA ARG A 104 8.01 21.04 14.09
C ARG A 104 7.53 22.38 14.62
N GLN A 105 6.34 22.83 14.18
CA GLN A 105 5.76 24.07 14.67
C GLN A 105 5.41 23.98 16.16
N SER A 106 4.88 22.85 16.62
CA SER A 106 4.54 22.60 18.01
C SER A 106 5.79 22.53 18.89
N GLU A 107 6.81 21.79 18.47
CA GLU A 107 8.11 21.72 19.17
C GLU A 107 8.72 23.11 19.33
N GLY A 108 8.78 23.88 18.23
CA GLY A 108 9.29 25.26 18.29
C GLY A 108 8.45 26.21 19.16
N ARG A 109 7.17 25.90 19.45
CA ARG A 109 6.37 26.65 20.43
C ARG A 109 6.72 26.23 21.86
N THR A 110 6.90 24.93 22.09
CA THR A 110 7.33 24.38 23.38
C THR A 110 8.69 24.93 23.78
N ASP A 111 9.68 24.92 22.89
CA ASP A 111 11.02 25.44 23.17
C ASP A 111 10.98 26.93 23.57
N ARG A 112 10.18 27.73 22.85
CA ARG A 112 9.99 29.16 23.17
C ARG A 112 9.31 29.34 24.52
N PHE A 113 8.35 28.49 24.87
CA PHE A 113 7.67 28.53 26.15
C PHE A 113 8.63 28.14 27.28
N GLU A 114 9.42 27.08 27.12
CA GLU A 114 10.44 26.65 28.07
C GLU A 114 11.49 27.74 28.31
N ALA A 115 12.01 28.35 27.23
CA ALA A 115 12.93 29.47 27.33
C ALA A 115 12.33 30.68 28.07
N SER A 116 11.02 30.92 27.92
CA SER A 116 10.33 32.00 28.62
C SER A 116 10.16 31.69 30.11
N LEU A 117 9.83 30.43 30.45
CA LEU A 117 9.75 29.97 31.82
C LEU A 117 11.08 30.08 32.55
N LEU A 118 12.19 29.70 31.89
CA LEU A 118 13.53 29.85 32.46
C LEU A 118 13.87 31.31 32.78
N LYS A 119 13.61 32.24 31.85
CA LYS A 119 13.81 33.68 32.09
C LYS A 119 12.94 34.22 33.23
N MET A 120 11.70 33.73 33.36
CA MET A 120 10.83 34.10 34.47
C MET A 120 11.39 33.58 35.80
N ALA A 121 11.85 32.32 35.84
CA ALA A 121 12.46 31.75 37.03
C ALA A 121 13.72 32.52 37.46
N GLU A 122 14.58 32.90 36.51
CA GLU A 122 15.74 33.77 36.76
C GLU A 122 15.31 35.13 37.33
N SER A 123 14.31 35.78 36.72
CA SER A 123 13.80 37.07 37.18
C SER A 123 13.25 36.99 38.61
N VAL A 124 12.50 35.93 38.94
CA VAL A 124 11.98 35.70 40.29
C VAL A 124 13.12 35.45 41.28
N SER A 125 14.14 34.70 40.89
CA SER A 125 15.34 34.49 41.72
C SER A 125 16.04 35.81 42.04
N HIS A 126 16.21 36.68 41.04
CA HIS A 126 16.78 38.03 41.25
C HIS A 126 15.93 38.87 42.20
N LEU A 127 14.59 38.85 42.07
CA LEU A 127 13.70 39.55 42.98
C LEU A 127 13.80 39.03 44.42
N ALA A 128 13.85 37.71 44.60
CA ALA A 128 14.03 37.09 45.91
C ALA A 128 15.37 37.49 46.53
N ASN A 129 16.46 37.45 45.75
CA ASN A 129 17.78 37.88 46.22
C ASN A 129 17.79 39.36 46.62
N ASN A 130 17.19 40.23 45.79
CA ASN A 130 17.09 41.67 46.10
C ASN A 130 16.28 41.92 47.39
N ARG A 131 15.17 41.19 47.56
CA ARG A 131 14.37 41.23 48.80
C ARG A 131 15.22 40.85 50.00
N ASP A 132 15.97 39.77 49.92
CA ASP A 132 16.77 39.26 51.03
C ASP A 132 17.92 40.22 51.38
N VAL A 133 18.57 40.83 50.39
CA VAL A 133 19.57 41.89 50.60
C VAL A 133 18.96 43.11 51.30
N LEU A 134 17.79 43.57 50.85
CA LEU A 134 17.10 44.70 51.46
C LEU A 134 16.69 44.40 52.91
N MET A 135 16.12 43.21 53.17
CA MET A 135 15.78 42.78 54.53
C MET A 135 17.03 42.73 55.42
N GLY A 136 18.14 42.19 54.92
CA GLY A 136 19.42 42.17 55.64
C GLY A 136 19.91 43.56 56.01
N GLN A 137 19.84 44.53 55.09
CA GLN A 137 20.19 45.93 55.36
C GLN A 137 19.26 46.57 56.39
N MET A 138 17.95 46.34 56.30
CA MET A 138 16.99 46.88 57.26
C MET A 138 17.22 46.31 58.67
N LEU A 139 17.53 45.01 58.78
CA LEU A 139 17.88 44.39 60.06
C LEU A 139 19.15 44.99 60.66
N GLN A 140 20.19 45.25 59.86
CA GLN A 140 21.43 45.89 60.33
C GLN A 140 21.23 47.34 60.78
N GLN A 141 20.34 48.08 60.13
CA GLN A 141 20.02 49.46 60.48
C GLN A 141 19.08 49.56 61.68
N SER A 142 18.31 48.50 61.95
CA SER A 142 17.42 48.42 63.10
C SER A 142 18.24 48.26 64.36
N SER A 143 17.94 49.08 65.36
CA SER A 143 18.60 49.02 66.65
C SER A 143 17.60 49.23 67.76
N TRP A 144 17.93 48.71 68.94
CA TRP A 144 17.15 48.91 70.14
C TRP A 144 18.06 49.44 71.24
N HIS A 145 17.51 50.32 72.06
CA HIS A 145 18.21 50.80 73.24
C HIS A 145 17.20 51.04 74.37
N ILE A 146 17.67 50.91 75.60
CA ILE A 146 16.85 51.18 76.79
C ILE A 146 17.03 52.65 77.16
N LYS A 147 15.92 53.36 77.35
CA LYS A 147 15.89 54.75 77.80
C LYS A 147 15.11 54.84 79.12
N GLN A 148 15.68 55.50 80.13
CA GLN A 148 14.94 55.83 81.34
C GLN A 148 14.01 57.03 81.10
N ILE A 149 12.74 56.88 81.48
CA ILE A 149 11.74 57.95 81.50
C ILE A 149 11.15 57.98 82.92
N GLY A 150 11.62 58.91 83.75
CA GLY A 150 11.34 58.93 85.17
C GLY A 150 12.00 57.75 85.90
N GLN A 151 11.24 56.97 86.66
CA GLN A 151 11.70 55.75 87.35
C GLN A 151 11.53 54.46 86.52
N LYS A 152 11.10 54.55 85.25
CA LYS A 152 10.84 53.39 84.39
C LYS A 152 11.87 53.27 83.28
N GLU A 153 12.34 52.05 83.05
CA GLU A 153 13.11 51.69 81.87
C GLU A 153 12.16 51.36 80.71
N VAL A 154 12.38 52.02 79.57
CA VAL A 154 11.57 51.83 78.36
C VAL A 154 12.47 51.36 77.24
N LEU A 155 12.15 50.23 76.64
CA LEU A 155 12.80 49.75 75.43
C LEU A 155 12.31 50.58 74.23
N VAL A 156 13.23 51.24 73.55
CA VAL A 156 12.93 52.07 72.37
C VAL A 156 13.56 51.40 71.14
N LEU A 157 12.74 51.19 70.13
CA LEU A 157 13.17 50.70 68.82
C LEU A 157 13.47 51.89 67.91
N SER A 158 14.67 51.93 67.37
CA SER A 158 15.12 52.92 66.39
C SER A 158 15.20 52.26 65.02
N LYS A 159 14.51 52.86 64.03
CA LYS A 159 14.37 52.33 62.66
C LYS A 159 13.87 50.87 62.66
N PRO A 160 12.67 50.60 63.20
CA PRO A 160 12.11 49.26 63.18
C PRO A 160 11.92 48.78 61.74
N VAL A 161 12.09 47.48 61.51
CA VAL A 161 11.75 46.86 60.23
C VAL A 161 10.23 46.89 60.10
N ASN A 162 9.70 47.69 59.16
CA ASN A 162 8.27 47.72 58.87
C ASN A 162 7.93 46.56 57.93
N HIS A 163 6.95 45.74 58.33
CA HIS A 163 6.42 44.64 57.54
C HIS A 163 5.48 45.12 56.43
#